data_AF-A0A958BLS0-F1
#
_entry.id   AF-A0A958BLS0-F1
#
_cell.length_a   1.000
_cell.length_b   1.000
_cell.length_c   1.000
_cell.angle_alpha   90.00
_cell.angle_beta   90.00
_cell.angle_gamma   90.00
#
_symmetry.space_group_name_H-M   'P 1'
#
loop_
_entity.id
_entity.type
_entity.pdbx_description
1 polymer ?
#
loop_
_entity_poly.entity_id
_entity_poly.type
_entity_poly.pdbx_seq_one_letter_code
_entity_poly.pdbx_strand_id
1 'polypeptide(L)' 'TMINLALCVFNSLPVYPLDGSHVMENSLPVGKAMKFRESARYSLIIFLVIFFVPPVRDVIFAPVSIMTNLILGGDFF' A
#
# COMPACT_ATOMS: atom_id res chain seq x y z
N THR A 1 -12.13 6.83 10.89
CA THR A 1 -11.68 7.55 9.67
C THR A 1 -10.25 7.22 9.30
N MET A 2 -9.27 7.42 10.19
CA MET A 2 -7.85 7.17 9.87
C MET A 2 -7.53 5.72 9.49
N ILE A 3 -8.11 4.73 10.18
CA ILE A 3 -7.88 3.30 9.87
C ILE A 3 -8.37 2.94 8.46
N ASN A 4 -9.54 3.43 8.05
CA ASN A 4 -10.07 3.16 6.71
C ASN A 4 -9.22 3.82 5.62
N LEU A 5 -8.73 5.04 5.86
CA LEU A 5 -7.83 5.73 4.93
C LEU A 5 -6.47 5.02 4.84
N ALA A 6 -5.93 4.57 5.98
CA ALA A 6 -4.71 3.76 5.99
C ALA A 6 -4.90 2.45 5.22
N LEU A 7 -5.98 1.71 5.47
CA LEU A 7 -6.32 0.49 4.73
C LEU A 7 -6.51 0.75 3.23
N CYS A 8 -7.14 1.87 2.85
CA CYS A 8 -7.29 2.26 1.45
C CYS A 8 -5.94 2.46 0.76
N VAL A 9 -5.01 3.17 1.42
CA VAL A 9 -3.65 3.37 0.90
C VAL A 9 -2.89 2.04 0.83
N PHE A 10 -2.97 1.20 1.86
CA PHE A 10 -2.37 -0.14 1.84
C PHE A 10 -2.93 -1.00 0.71
N ASN A 11 -4.25 -1.04 0.54
CA ASN A 11 -4.90 -1.80 -0.53
C ASN A 11 -4.61 -1.26 -1.94
N SER A 12 -4.08 -0.04 -2.06
CA SER A 12 -3.64 0.51 -3.33
C SER A 12 -2.21 0.09 -3.71
N LEU A 13 -1.43 -0.48 -2.77
CA LEU A 13 -0.07 -0.94 -3.06
C LEU A 13 -0.10 -2.25 -3.86
N PRO A 14 0.71 -2.39 -4.92
CA PRO A 14 0.82 -3.61 -5.70
C PRO A 14 1.68 -4.68 -5.00
N VAL A 15 1.31 -5.05 -3.76
CA VAL A 15 2.04 -5.99 -2.90
C VAL A 15 1.07 -7.08 -2.42
N TYR A 16 1.39 -8.35 -2.67
CA TYR A 16 0.52 -9.47 -2.27
C TYR A 16 0.40 -9.58 -0.74
N PRO A 17 -0.76 -9.88 -0.14
CA PRO A 17 -2.07 -10.19 -0.73
C PRO A 17 -3.01 -8.99 -0.85
N LEU A 18 -2.49 -7.76 -0.86
CA LEU A 18 -3.33 -6.56 -0.92
C LEU A 18 -4.06 -6.47 -2.27
N ASP A 19 -5.23 -5.83 -2.28
CA ASP A 19 -6.08 -5.76 -3.47
C ASP A 19 -5.37 -5.15 -4.69
N GLY A 20 -4.49 -4.17 -4.50
CA GLY A 20 -3.71 -3.54 -5.55
C GLY A 20 -2.78 -4.50 -6.29
N SER A 21 -2.35 -5.59 -5.62
CA SER A 21 -1.57 -6.65 -6.27
C SER A 21 -2.42 -7.45 -7.25
N HIS A 22 -3.69 -7.71 -6.93
CA HIS A 22 -4.63 -8.36 -7.82
C HIS A 22 -5.02 -7.48 -9.00
N VAL A 23 -5.17 -6.16 -8.77
CA VAL A 23 -5.39 -5.19 -9.86
C VAL A 23 -4.20 -5.19 -10.83
N MET A 24 -2.97 -5.18 -10.31
CA MET A 24 -1.76 -5.24 -11.13
C MET A 24 -1.64 -6.58 -11.87
N GLU A 25 -1.92 -7.70 -11.20
CA GLU A 25 -1.90 -9.04 -11.78
C GLU A 25 -2.87 -9.16 -12.96
N ASN A 26 -4.10 -8.69 -12.81
CA ASN A 26 -5.14 -8.74 -13.84
C ASN A 26 -4.88 -7.79 -15.00
N SER A 27 -4.10 -6.73 -14.78
CA SER A 27 -3.68 -5.80 -15.85
C SER A 27 -2.55 -6.40 -16.71
N LEU A 28 -1.84 -7.40 -16.21
CA LEU A 28 -0.70 -8.01 -16.88
C LEU A 28 -1.11 -9.21 -17.76
N PRO A 29 -0.40 -9.45 -18.88
CA PRO A 29 -0.56 -10.69 -19.64
C PRO A 29 -0.10 -11.90 -18.82
N VAL A 30 -0.68 -13.07 -19.10
CA VAL A 30 -0.54 -14.32 -18.31
C VAL A 30 0.90 -14.64 -17.91
N GLY A 31 1.86 -14.54 -18.83
CA GLY A 31 3.27 -14.83 -18.51
C GLY A 31 3.92 -13.88 -17.50
N LYS A 32 3.49 -12.61 -17.47
CA LYS A 32 3.97 -11.63 -16.47
C LYS A 32 3.20 -11.75 -15.15
N ALA A 33 1.91 -12.06 -15.20
CA ALA A 33 1.10 -12.33 -14.01
C ALA A 33 1.69 -13.49 -13.19
N MET A 34 2.12 -14.57 -13.85
CA MET A 34 2.78 -15.70 -13.18
C MET A 34 4.09 -15.29 -12.48
N LYS A 35 4.93 -14.49 -13.13
CA LYS A 35 6.16 -13.96 -12.51
C LYS A 35 5.86 -12.99 -11.36
N PHE A 36 4.78 -12.22 -11.47
CA PHE A 36 4.33 -11.34 -10.40
C PHE A 36 3.84 -12.14 -9.19
N ARG A 37 3.13 -13.26 -9.41
CA ARG A 37 2.76 -14.19 -8.33
C ARG A 37 3.97 -14.78 -7.62
N GLU A 38 5.04 -15.12 -8.33
CA GLU A 38 6.28 -15.57 -7.70
C GLU A 38 6.89 -14.51 -6.78
N SER A 39 6.65 -13.22 -7.04
CA SER A 39 7.10 -12.13 -6.16
C SER A 39 6.34 -12.07 -4.83
N ALA A 40 5.19 -12.75 -4.71
CA ALA A 40 4.42 -12.82 -3.46
C ALA A 40 5.24 -13.37 -2.28
N ARG A 41 6.25 -14.21 -2.52
CA ARG A 41 7.16 -14.70 -1.46
C ARG A 41 7.95 -13.59 -0.76
N TYR A 42 8.16 -12.45 -1.44
CA TYR A 42 8.85 -11.30 -0.90
C TYR A 42 7.92 -10.32 -0.19
N SER A 43 6.60 -10.52 -0.23
CA SER A 43 5.65 -9.58 0.35
C SER A 43 5.85 -9.39 1.85
N LEU A 44 6.19 -10.47 2.58
CA LEU A 44 6.54 -10.41 4.00
C LEU A 44 7.71 -9.46 4.24
N ILE A 45 8.75 -9.54 3.43
CA ILE A 45 9.93 -8.65 3.52
C ILE A 45 9.53 -7.22 3.18
N ILE A 46 8.71 -7.02 2.14
CA ILE A 46 8.21 -5.69 1.76
C ILE A 46 7.40 -5.08 2.92
N PHE A 47 6.51 -5.83 3.56
CA PHE A 47 5.77 -5.34 4.73
C PHE A 47 6.71 -4.98 5.88
N LEU A 48 7.70 -5.81 6.18
CA LEU A 48 8.71 -5.48 7.20
C LEU A 48 9.41 -4.17 6.86
N VAL A 49 9.82 -3.97 5.62
CA VAL A 49 10.44 -2.71 5.19
C VAL A 49 9.49 -1.53 5.37
N ILE A 50 8.22 -1.66 4.97
CA ILE A 50 7.23 -0.59 5.11
C ILE A 50 7.01 -0.18 6.57
N PHE A 51 6.98 -1.14 7.51
CA PHE A 51 6.72 -0.84 8.92
C PHE A 51 7.97 -0.44 9.72
N PHE A 52 9.12 -1.06 9.43
CA PHE A 52 10.34 -0.90 10.22
C PHE A 52 11.34 0.10 9.64
N VAL A 53 11.17 0.55 8.40
CA VAL A 53 12.03 1.57 7.78
C VAL A 53 11.28 2.91 7.81
N PRO A 54 11.60 3.84 8.74
CA PRO A 54 10.88 5.09 8.91
C PRO A 54 10.69 5.91 7.62
N PRO A 55 11.72 6.14 6.77
CA PRO A 55 11.51 6.93 5.56
C PRO A 55 10.55 6.25 4.56
N VAL A 56 10.49 4.92 4.50
CA VAL A 56 9.54 4.21 3.64
C VAL A 56 8.12 4.35 4.20
N ARG A 57 7.98 4.13 5.51
CA ARG A 57 6.71 4.30 6.22
C ARG A 57 6.15 5.70 5.99
N ASP A 58 6.95 6.73 6.25
CA ASP A 58 6.48 8.11 6.23
C ASP A 58 6.04 8.53 4.82
N VAL A 59 6.71 8.06 3.78
CA VAL A 59 6.28 8.26 2.38
C VAL A 59 4.95 7.56 2.08
N ILE A 60 4.75 6.33 2.52
CA ILE A 60 3.51 5.58 2.27
C ILE A 60 2.33 6.16 3.06
N PHE A 61 2.54 6.61 4.30
CA PHE A 61 1.49 7.16 5.14
C PHE A 61 1.24 8.67 4.93
N ALA A 62 2.13 9.39 4.25
CA ALA A 62 1.93 10.80 3.88
C ALA A 62 0.54 11.08 3.27
N PRO A 63 0.06 10.35 2.23
CA PRO A 63 -1.27 10.60 1.66
C PRO A 63 -2.40 10.38 2.67
N VAL A 64 -2.27 9.45 3.62
CA VAL A 64 -3.26 9.23 4.69
C VAL A 64 -3.39 10.46 5.56
N SER A 65 -2.27 11.08 5.94
CA SER A 65 -2.27 12.30 6.74
C SER A 65 -2.88 13.49 5.98
N ILE A 66 -2.54 13.67 4.69
CA ILE A 66 -3.10 14.73 3.85
C ILE A 66 -4.61 14.57 3.73
N MET A 67 -5.09 13.36 3.40
CA MET A 67 -6.52 13.07 3.29
C MET A 67 -7.24 13.26 4.62
N THR A 68 -6.63 12.84 5.73
CA THR A 68 -7.23 13.01 7.07
C THR A 68 -7.39 14.48 7.42
N ASN A 69 -6.36 15.30 7.20
CA ASN A 69 -6.41 16.75 7.42
C ASN A 69 -7.43 17.45 6.51
N LEU A 70 -7.53 17.01 5.26
CA LEU A 70 -8.48 17.57 4.30
C LEU A 70 -9.93 17.20 4.64
N ILE A 71 -10.18 15.98 5.11
CA ILE A 71 -11.52 15.46 5.43
C ILE A 71 -12.01 15.96 6.80
N LEU A 72 -11.11 16.05 7.78
CA LEU A 72 -11.47 16.47 9.14
C LEU A 72 -11.44 17.99 9.35
N GLY A 73 -10.99 18.76 8.34
CA GLY A 73 -10.70 20.18 8.49
C GLY A 73 -9.39 20.36 9.25
N GLY A 74 -8.46 21.14 8.69
CA GLY A 74 -7.06 21.19 9.09
C GLY A 74 -6.77 21.82 10.45
N ASP A 75 -7.26 21.22 11.54
CA ASP A 75 -6.95 21.60 12.92
C ASP A 75 -6.66 20.35 13.75
N PHE A 76 -5.43 19.80 13.66
CA PHE A 76 -4.75 19.20 14.81
C PHE A 76 -3.26 18.97 14.48
N PHE A 77 -2.49 20.05 14.55
CA PHE A 77 -1.13 20.11 15.07
C PHE A 77 -1.01 21.37 15.93
#